data_AF-A0A521Z1Z5-F1
#
_entry.id   AF-A0A521Z1Z5-F1
#
_cell.length_a   1.000
_cell.length_b   1.000
_cell.length_c   1.000
_cell.angle_alpha   90.00
_cell.angle_beta   90.00
_cell.angle_gamma   90.00
#
_symmetry.space_group_name_H-M   'P 1'
#
loop_
_entity.id
_entity.type
_entity.pdbx_description
1 polymer ?
#
loop_
_entity_poly.entity_id
_entity_poly.type
_entity_poly.pdbx_seq_one_letter_code
_entity_poly.pdbx_strand_id
1 'polypeptide(L)' 'MPTSQQFICKRCRTLVNVQLFEQTKDGVYFCRCTECNAKNTVVQTGATPSQPGILPVTGLID' A
#
# COMPACT_ATOMS: atom_id res chain seq x y z
N MET A 1 -17.37 -3.15 2.80
CA MET A 1 -16.52 -4.31 3.11
C MET A 1 -15.09 -3.82 3.21
N PRO A 2 -14.36 -4.01 4.32
CA PRO A 2 -12.97 -3.58 4.39
C PRO A 2 -12.15 -4.47 3.45
N THR A 3 -11.59 -3.89 2.40
CA THR A 3 -10.64 -4.56 1.52
C THR A 3 -9.42 -4.95 2.36
N SER A 4 -9.27 -6.24 2.64
CA SER A 4 -8.14 -6.79 3.40
C SER A 4 -6.88 -6.82 2.53
N GLN A 5 -6.46 -5.66 2.03
CA GLN A 5 -5.23 -5.50 1.26
C GLN A 5 -4.10 -5.13 2.22
N GLN A 6 -2.96 -5.77 2.03
CA GLN A 6 -1.77 -5.59 2.86
C GLN A 6 -0.60 -5.18 1.99
N PHE A 7 0.41 -4.56 2.55
CA PHE A 7 1.66 -4.27 1.85
C PHE A 7 2.83 -4.43 2.80
N ILE A 8 4.01 -4.71 2.26
CA ILE A 8 5.24 -4.77 3.08
C ILE A 8 5.90 -3.40 3.03
N CYS A 9 5.97 -2.72 4.17
CA CYS A 9 6.63 -1.43 4.23
C CYS A 9 8.11 -1.56 3.85
N LYS A 10 8.60 -0.83 2.84
CA LYS A 10 10.01 -0.87 2.43
C LYS A 10 10.96 -0.33 3.51
N ARG A 11 10.47 0.55 4.39
CA ARG A 11 11.26 1.14 5.48
C ARG A 11 11.37 0.19 6.67
N CYS A 12 10.24 -0.32 7.17
CA CYS A 12 10.22 -1.20 8.36
C CYS A 12 10.42 -2.68 8.02
N ARG A 13 10.21 -3.08 6.75
CA ARG A 13 10.08 -4.49 6.30
C ARG A 13 8.97 -5.27 7.03
N THR A 14 8.02 -4.56 7.62
CA THR A 14 6.87 -5.14 8.31
C THR A 14 5.66 -5.23 7.38
N LEU A 15 4.82 -6.23 7.60
CA LEU A 15 3.54 -6.38 6.92
C LEU A 15 2.53 -5.40 7.54
N VAL A 16 1.97 -4.52 6.74
CA VAL A 16 1.06 -3.46 7.17
C VAL A 16 -0.27 -3.60 6.41
N ASN A 17 -1.38 -3.45 7.12
CA ASN A 17 -2.70 -3.40 6.49
C ASN A 17 -2.92 -2.05 5.82
N VAL A 18 -3.45 -2.07 4.60
CA VAL A 18 -3.87 -0.84 3.93
C VAL A 18 -5.16 -0.35 4.55
N GLN A 19 -5.10 0.81 5.20
CA GLN A 19 -6.30 1.51 5.66
C GLN A 19 -6.89 2.41 4.57
N LEU A 20 -6.02 3.07 3.79
CA LEU A 20 -6.38 4.03 2.77
C LEU A 20 -5.39 3.95 1.59
N PHE A 21 -5.92 4.01 0.38
CA PHE A 21 -5.15 4.26 -0.82
C PHE A 21 -5.14 5.76 -1.10
N GLU A 22 -3.95 6.33 -1.14
CA GLU A 22 -3.76 7.69 -1.59
C GLU A 22 -3.13 7.67 -2.99
N GLN A 23 -3.33 8.75 -3.73
CA GLN A 23 -2.77 8.92 -5.06
C GLN A 23 -2.01 10.25 -5.10
N THR A 24 -0.80 10.24 -5.66
CA THR A 24 -0.06 11.47 -5.94
C THR A 24 -0.66 12.19 -7.15
N LYS A 25 -0.28 13.46 -7.34
CA LYS A 25 -0.72 14.25 -8.51
C LYS A 25 -0.30 13.63 -9.84
N ASP A 26 0.78 12.85 -9.84
CA ASP A 26 1.30 12.11 -11.00
C ASP A 26 0.56 10.79 -11.28
N GLY A 27 -0.52 10.51 -10.53
CA GLY A 27 -1.34 9.31 -10.71
C GLY A 27 -0.80 8.05 -10.03
N VAL A 28 0.25 8.19 -9.20
CA VAL A 28 0.90 7.06 -8.53
C VAL A 28 0.18 6.74 -7.22
N TYR A 29 -0.21 5.48 -7.03
CA TYR A 29 -0.84 5.02 -5.79
C TYR A 29 0.18 4.75 -4.68
N PHE A 30 -0.18 5.10 -3.46
CA PHE A 30 0.64 4.82 -2.29
C PHE A 30 -0.20 4.54 -1.05
N CYS A 31 0.41 3.83 -0.10
CA CYS A 31 -0.14 3.55 1.22
C CYS A 31 0.82 4.03 2.29
N ARG A 32 0.29 4.54 3.41
CA ARG A 32 1.10 4.94 4.56
C ARG A 32 1.27 3.78 5.52
N CYS A 33 2.50 3.61 6.00
CA CYS A 33 2.76 2.69 7.09
C CYS A 33 2.18 3.24 8.39
N THR A 34 1.31 2.48 9.08
CA THR A 34 0.75 2.91 10.36
C THR A 34 1.79 3.02 11.47
N GLU A 35 2.95 2.38 11.31
CA GLU A 35 4.01 2.36 12.34
C GLU A 35 5.03 3.48 12.16
N CYS A 36 5.54 3.70 10.93
CA CYS A 36 6.58 4.71 10.66
C CYS A 36 6.10 5.90 9.83
N ASN A 37 4.83 5.92 9.45
CA ASN A 37 4.21 6.93 8.59
C ASN A 37 4.86 7.10 7.19
N ALA A 38 5.76 6.20 6.80
CA ALA A 38 6.40 6.25 5.48
C ALA A 38 5.38 5.96 4.37
N LYS A 39 5.43 6.73 3.29
CA LYS A 39 4.59 6.53 2.11
C LYS A 39 5.24 5.47 1.22
N ASN A 40 4.54 4.37 1.01
CA ASN A 40 5.00 3.25 0.23
C ASN A 40 4.21 3.23 -1.07
N THR A 41 4.90 3.42 -2.18
CA THR A 41 4.32 3.33 -3.50
C THR A 41 3.85 1.92 -3.74
N VAL A 42 2.56 1.73 -3.99
CA VAL A 42 1.96 0.43 -4.26
C VAL A 42 1.42 0.40 -5.68
N VAL A 43 1.49 -0.76 -6.33
CA VAL A 43 0.73 -0.96 -7.56
C VAL A 43 -0.63 -1.49 -7.16
N GLN A 44 -1.69 -0.77 -7.53
CA GLN A 44 -3.03 -1.31 -7.50
C GLN A 44 -3.14 -2.31 -8.66
N THR A 45 -2.56 -3.50 -8.50
CA THR A 45 -2.89 -4.64 -9.34
C THR A 45 -4.39 -4.91 -9.18
N GLY A 46 -5.07 -5.35 -10.25
CA GLY A 46 -6.52 -5.57 -10.31
C GLY A 46 -7.09 -6.66 -9.39
N ALA A 47 -6.52 -6.81 -8.20
CA ALA A 47 -7.06 -7.55 -7.07
C ALA A 47 -8.43 -6.97 -6.75
N THR A 48 -9.45 -7.67 -7.23
CA THR A 48 -10.83 -7.48 -6.85
C THR A 48 -11.00 -7.75 -5.35
N PRO A 49 -12.03 -7.21 -4.70
CA PRO A 49 -12.34 -7.50 -3.29
C PRO A 49 -12.46 -9.00 -2.97
N SER A 50 -12.58 -9.86 -3.99
CA SER A 50 -12.58 -11.32 -3.92
C SER A 50 -11.19 -11.95 -3.68
N GLN A 51 -10.11 -11.17 -3.80
CA GLN A 51 -8.73 -11.65 -3.66
C GLN A 51 -7.94 -10.74 -2.71
N PRO A 52 -8.05 -10.95 -1.38
CA PRO A 52 -7.17 -10.28 -0.43
C PRO A 52 -5.73 -10.68 -0.71
N GLY A 53 -4.89 -9.71 -1.05
CA GLY A 53 -3.53 -9.92 -1.51
C GLY A 53 -2.55 -8.92 -0.92
N ILE A 54 -1.28 -9.32 -0.90
CA ILE A 54 -0.16 -8.43 -0.59
C ILE A 54 0.12 -7.61 -1.85
N LEU A 55 -0.05 -6.29 -1.74
CA LEU A 55 0.24 -5.37 -2.81
C LEU A 55 1.75 -5.24 -3.01
N PRO A 56 2.22 -5.31 -4.26
CA PRO A 56 3.62 -5.08 -4.56
C PRO A 56 3.96 -3.61 -4.32
N VAL A 57 4.97 -3.38 -3.47
CA VAL A 57 5.52 -2.05 -3.18
C VAL A 57 6.67 -1.77 -4.14
N THR A 58 6.50 -0.78 -5.00
CA THR A 58 7.51 -0.38 -5.99
C THR A 58 8.57 0.52 -5.37
N GLY A 59 8.19 1.39 -4.44
CA GLY A 59 9.08 2.44 -3.92
C GLY A 59 8.66 3.01 -2.57
N LEU A 60 9.52 3.90 -2.07
CA LEU A 60 9.19 4.82 -0.99
C LEU A 60 9.06 6.21 -1.60
N ILE A 61 8.06 6.96 -1.17
CA ILE A 61 7.87 8.36 -1.49
C ILE A 61 8.17 9.14 -0.22
N ASP A 62 9.03 10.14 -0.30
CA ASP A 62 9.35 11.02 0.84
C ASP A 62 8.18 12.00 1.10
#